data_AF-A0A934E085-F1
#
_entry.id   AF-A0A934E085-F1
#
_cell.length_a   1.000
_cell.length_b   1.000
_cell.length_c   1.000
_cell.angle_alpha   90.00
_cell.angle_beta   90.00
_cell.angle_gamma   90.00
#
_symmetry.space_group_name_H-M   'P 1'
#
loop_
_entity.id
_entity.type
_entity.pdbx_description
1 polymer ?
#
loop_
_entity_poly.entity_id
_entity_poly.type
_entity_poly.pdbx_seq_one_letter_code
_entity_poly.pdbx_strand_id
1 'polypeptide(L)'
;DGEDNDLDFLADYPDDPGCEGPDDDDETNPLPCVNGATLVCGQTVGACKAGLHLCAGGAWGPCDGYVGPSDEVCDAVDNDCDGEVDEGNPGGGATCVIGCSEGLYQCVEGALACVGSEPSAELCDDGVDNDCDGLVDEGCAPPCIEASSTAWQIHDGEGPICFGTSFTVHGEEGEYAFGAIPAADDAGWRVHESPDISFYATSTITGTVCPCMNGGDFTYFQTFFDIPPGFVVTNLTVTIDSVDDGVAVTVFNSAHPEGITDPGAYANYPGGSTADLRQYIAPGRNRIVLTHVDDCQYDRSIAGATIRLNEDNLQQCK
;
A
#
# COMPACT_ATOMS: atom_id res chain seq x y z
N ASP A 1 -63.37 17.50 -0.65
CA ASP A 1 -62.76 16.77 0.50
C ASP A 1 -61.28 17.16 0.73
N GLY A 2 -60.93 18.39 0.36
CA GLY A 2 -59.56 18.88 0.31
C GLY A 2 -58.72 18.32 -0.85
N GLU A 3 -59.26 17.44 -1.70
CA GLU A 3 -58.67 17.09 -2.99
C GLU A 3 -59.17 18.06 -4.06
N ASP A 4 -58.28 18.43 -5.00
CA ASP A 4 -58.55 19.31 -6.15
C ASP A 4 -58.75 18.38 -7.37
N ASN A 5 -60.01 17.99 -7.63
CA ASN A 5 -60.29 16.93 -8.63
C ASN A 5 -60.27 17.45 -10.08
N ASP A 6 -60.34 18.76 -10.31
CA ASP A 6 -60.26 19.38 -11.65
C ASP A 6 -58.94 20.15 -11.92
N LEU A 7 -58.05 20.18 -10.94
CA LEU A 7 -56.67 20.68 -10.99
C LEU A 7 -56.57 22.19 -11.24
N ASP A 8 -57.50 22.97 -10.68
CA ASP A 8 -57.54 24.43 -10.79
C ASP A 8 -56.88 25.18 -9.61
N PHE A 9 -56.34 24.44 -8.64
CA PHE A 9 -55.71 24.88 -7.38
C PHE A 9 -56.66 25.47 -6.34
N LEU A 10 -57.97 25.38 -6.55
CA LEU A 10 -58.99 25.55 -5.53
C LEU A 10 -59.41 24.17 -5.04
N ALA A 11 -59.99 24.11 -3.85
CA ALA A 11 -60.53 22.87 -3.29
C ALA A 11 -61.66 23.25 -2.33
N ASP A 12 -62.74 22.48 -2.34
CA ASP A 12 -63.90 22.60 -1.47
C ASP A 12 -64.78 23.86 -1.61
N TYR A 13 -66.08 23.68 -1.40
CA TYR A 13 -67.01 24.79 -1.21
C TYR A 13 -66.73 25.56 0.10
N PRO A 14 -66.84 26.91 0.14
CA PRO A 14 -67.29 27.82 -0.91
C PRO A 14 -66.17 28.47 -1.72
N ASP A 15 -64.92 28.07 -1.47
CA ASP A 15 -63.75 28.70 -2.06
C ASP A 15 -63.51 28.22 -3.50
N ASP A 16 -64.03 27.04 -3.83
CA ASP A 16 -64.05 26.45 -5.17
C ASP A 16 -65.39 26.67 -5.92
N PRO A 17 -65.39 27.37 -7.08
CA PRO A 17 -66.56 27.55 -7.94
C PRO A 17 -67.07 26.28 -8.66
N GLY A 18 -66.27 25.23 -8.74
CA GLY A 18 -66.60 23.90 -9.28
C GLY A 18 -67.56 23.12 -8.39
N CYS A 19 -67.59 23.42 -7.09
CA CYS A 19 -68.48 22.80 -6.11
C CYS A 19 -69.87 23.47 -6.03
N GLU A 20 -70.93 22.70 -6.30
CA GLU A 20 -72.33 23.14 -6.21
C GLU A 20 -72.83 23.27 -4.76
N GLY A 21 -72.09 22.75 -3.76
CA GLY A 21 -72.41 22.89 -2.35
C GLY A 21 -71.41 22.23 -1.38
N PRO A 22 -71.66 22.31 -0.05
CA PRO A 22 -70.74 21.80 0.98
C PRO A 22 -70.53 20.27 0.99
N ASP A 23 -71.41 19.53 0.30
CA ASP A 23 -71.37 18.06 0.20
C ASP A 23 -70.92 17.60 -1.19
N ASP A 24 -70.53 18.52 -2.08
CA ASP A 24 -70.02 18.22 -3.41
C ASP A 24 -68.53 17.87 -3.32
N ASP A 25 -68.22 16.59 -3.53
CA ASP A 25 -66.89 15.99 -3.41
C ASP A 25 -66.34 15.45 -4.73
N ASP A 26 -67.08 15.61 -5.85
CA ASP A 26 -66.63 15.13 -7.15
C ASP A 26 -65.97 16.21 -8.01
N GLU A 27 -66.17 17.50 -7.72
CA GLU A 27 -65.47 18.65 -8.35
C GLU A 27 -65.39 18.53 -9.89
N THR A 28 -66.34 17.84 -10.54
CA THR A 28 -66.19 17.43 -11.95
C THR A 28 -66.72 18.45 -12.97
N ASN A 29 -67.14 19.64 -12.51
CA ASN A 29 -67.70 20.65 -13.40
C ASN A 29 -66.57 21.42 -14.11
N PRO A 30 -66.37 21.26 -15.43
CA PRO A 30 -65.35 22.03 -16.12
C PRO A 30 -65.67 23.52 -15.97
N LEU A 31 -64.74 24.28 -15.37
CA LEU A 31 -64.77 25.74 -15.26
C LEU A 31 -65.52 26.35 -16.46
N PRO A 32 -66.71 26.94 -16.27
CA PRO A 32 -67.45 27.53 -17.37
C PRO A 32 -66.57 28.58 -18.04
N CYS A 33 -66.12 28.27 -19.24
CA CYS A 33 -65.21 29.10 -20.00
C CYS A 33 -65.91 30.42 -20.36
N VAL A 34 -65.59 31.48 -19.61
CA VAL A 34 -66.05 32.84 -19.90
C VAL A 34 -65.06 33.50 -20.86
N ASN A 35 -65.55 34.04 -21.99
CA ASN A 35 -64.69 34.68 -22.99
C ASN A 35 -63.72 35.69 -22.37
N GLY A 36 -62.43 35.47 -22.58
CA GLY A 36 -61.34 36.28 -22.02
C GLY A 36 -60.75 35.76 -20.70
N ALA A 37 -61.32 34.72 -20.09
CA ALA A 37 -60.73 34.03 -18.95
C ALA A 37 -59.45 33.27 -19.37
N THR A 38 -58.54 33.09 -18.41
CA THR A 38 -57.32 32.31 -18.56
C THR A 38 -57.25 31.22 -17.50
N LEU A 39 -56.81 30.02 -17.88
CA LEU A 39 -56.59 28.88 -16.99
C LEU A 39 -55.15 28.39 -17.15
N VAL A 40 -54.46 28.09 -16.04
CA VAL A 40 -53.09 27.55 -16.07
C VAL A 40 -53.13 26.10 -16.55
N CYS A 41 -52.11 25.68 -17.29
CA CYS A 41 -51.99 24.32 -17.78
C CYS A 41 -50.53 23.88 -17.81
N GLY A 42 -50.30 22.59 -17.56
CA GLY A 42 -48.96 22.01 -17.44
C GLY A 42 -48.35 22.19 -16.06
N GLN A 43 -47.05 21.92 -15.93
CA GLN A 43 -46.31 21.93 -14.67
C GLN A 43 -45.10 22.87 -14.70
N THR A 44 -44.52 23.14 -13.52
CA THR A 44 -43.37 24.03 -13.35
C THR A 44 -42.18 23.35 -12.67
N VAL A 45 -42.14 22.02 -12.71
CA VAL A 45 -41.05 21.19 -12.18
C VAL A 45 -39.91 21.17 -13.22
N GLY A 46 -38.67 21.23 -12.76
CA GLY A 46 -37.49 21.16 -13.63
C GLY A 46 -37.46 22.22 -14.75
N ALA A 47 -37.20 21.76 -15.97
CA ALA A 47 -37.19 22.56 -17.20
C ALA A 47 -38.60 22.92 -17.70
N CYS A 48 -39.65 22.28 -17.17
CA CYS A 48 -41.01 22.51 -17.63
C CYS A 48 -41.51 23.90 -17.27
N LYS A 49 -42.34 24.43 -18.17
CA LYS A 49 -42.98 25.73 -18.00
C LYS A 49 -44.46 25.61 -18.24
N ALA A 50 -45.26 25.95 -17.24
CA ALA A 50 -46.70 26.06 -17.38
C ALA A 50 -47.10 27.13 -18.40
N GLY A 51 -48.17 26.86 -19.15
CA GLY A 51 -48.80 27.76 -20.10
C GLY A 51 -50.16 28.27 -19.61
N LEU A 52 -50.87 28.95 -20.50
CA LEU A 52 -52.24 29.42 -20.26
C LEU A 52 -53.17 28.97 -21.38
N HIS A 53 -54.31 28.41 -21.02
CA HIS A 53 -55.47 28.33 -21.89
C HIS A 53 -56.18 29.68 -21.91
N LEU A 54 -56.54 30.17 -23.10
CA LEU A 54 -57.40 31.34 -23.28
C LEU A 54 -58.81 30.88 -23.68
N CYS A 55 -59.83 31.37 -22.97
CA CYS A 55 -61.21 31.11 -23.34
C CYS A 55 -61.65 31.99 -24.51
N ALA A 56 -62.02 31.36 -25.64
CA ALA A 56 -62.56 32.06 -26.80
C ALA A 56 -63.70 31.27 -27.47
N GLY A 57 -64.84 31.90 -27.68
CA GLY A 57 -66.02 31.27 -28.27
C GLY A 57 -66.70 30.25 -27.35
N GLY A 58 -66.49 30.34 -26.03
CA GLY A 58 -67.04 29.39 -25.04
C GLY A 58 -66.27 28.07 -24.94
N ALA A 59 -65.05 28.00 -25.48
CA ALA A 59 -64.15 26.85 -25.34
C ALA A 59 -62.72 27.31 -25.01
N TRP A 60 -62.01 26.49 -24.25
CA TRP A 60 -60.60 26.71 -23.93
C TRP A 60 -59.74 26.46 -25.18
N GLY A 61 -58.84 27.40 -25.47
CA GLY A 61 -57.86 27.30 -26.55
C GLY A 61 -56.72 26.31 -26.23
N PRO A 62 -55.67 26.22 -27.07
CA PRO A 62 -54.47 25.47 -26.73
C PRO A 62 -53.76 26.06 -25.50
N CYS A 63 -52.87 25.27 -24.88
CA CYS A 63 -52.06 25.73 -23.76
C CYS A 63 -50.89 26.59 -24.30
N ASP A 64 -51.11 27.89 -24.43
CA ASP A 64 -50.11 28.79 -25.00
C ASP A 64 -48.95 29.00 -24.02
N GLY A 65 -47.72 28.81 -24.52
CA GLY A 65 -46.49 29.01 -23.74
C GLY A 65 -46.02 27.81 -22.92
N TYR A 66 -46.72 26.67 -23.00
CA TYR A 66 -46.32 25.42 -22.34
C TYR A 66 -45.05 24.82 -22.96
N VAL A 67 -44.12 24.43 -22.09
CA VAL A 67 -42.96 23.59 -22.40
C VAL A 67 -43.09 22.34 -21.54
N GLY A 68 -43.30 21.19 -22.19
CA GLY A 68 -43.50 19.91 -21.51
C GLY A 68 -42.22 19.08 -21.36
N PRO A 69 -42.34 17.92 -20.70
CA PRO A 69 -41.26 16.96 -20.50
C PRO A 69 -40.52 16.57 -21.78
N SER A 70 -39.23 16.31 -21.65
CA SER A 70 -38.35 15.74 -22.67
C SER A 70 -37.41 14.69 -22.05
N ASP A 71 -36.76 13.87 -22.88
CA ASP A 71 -35.78 12.90 -22.37
C ASP A 71 -34.67 13.60 -21.58
N GLU A 72 -34.24 12.97 -20.48
CA GLU A 72 -33.12 13.44 -19.67
C GLU A 72 -31.84 13.64 -20.49
N VAL A 73 -31.13 14.70 -20.14
CA VAL A 73 -29.81 15.03 -20.69
C VAL A 73 -28.92 15.34 -19.51
N CYS A 74 -27.70 14.80 -19.50
CA CYS A 74 -26.74 15.06 -18.43
C CYS A 74 -26.29 16.53 -18.40
N ASP A 75 -27.07 17.39 -17.75
CA ASP A 75 -26.88 18.85 -17.74
C ASP A 75 -27.28 19.51 -16.41
N ALA A 76 -27.54 18.72 -15.36
CA ALA A 76 -28.00 19.16 -14.05
C ALA A 76 -29.39 19.82 -14.07
N VAL A 77 -30.22 19.48 -15.06
CA VAL A 77 -31.60 19.93 -15.17
C VAL A 77 -32.52 18.72 -15.28
N ASP A 78 -33.62 18.76 -14.52
CA ASP A 78 -34.75 17.84 -14.62
C ASP A 78 -35.53 18.17 -15.91
N ASN A 79 -35.30 17.41 -16.98
CA ASN A 79 -35.82 17.65 -18.31
C ASN A 79 -37.14 16.94 -18.58
N ASP A 80 -37.40 15.83 -17.88
CA ASP A 80 -38.65 15.09 -17.95
C ASP A 80 -39.69 15.54 -16.91
N CYS A 81 -39.26 16.42 -16.00
CA CYS A 81 -40.06 17.13 -15.02
C CYS A 81 -40.77 16.20 -14.03
N ASP A 82 -40.14 15.08 -13.68
CA ASP A 82 -40.61 14.12 -12.69
C ASP A 82 -40.20 14.47 -11.24
N GLY A 83 -39.28 15.44 -11.10
CA GLY A 83 -38.77 15.95 -9.83
C GLY A 83 -37.38 15.45 -9.44
N GLU A 84 -36.80 14.53 -10.20
CA GLU A 84 -35.42 14.08 -10.07
C GLU A 84 -34.56 14.72 -11.17
N VAL A 85 -33.25 14.85 -10.94
CA VAL A 85 -32.31 15.48 -11.89
C VAL A 85 -31.36 14.43 -12.43
N ASP A 86 -31.18 14.37 -13.75
CA ASP A 86 -30.25 13.48 -14.44
C ASP A 86 -30.45 11.98 -14.07
N GLU A 87 -31.68 11.53 -13.88
CA GLU A 87 -31.97 10.17 -13.45
C GLU A 87 -31.75 9.13 -14.57
N GLY A 88 -31.40 7.91 -14.18
CA GLY A 88 -31.18 6.83 -15.16
C GLY A 88 -29.89 6.94 -15.98
N ASN A 89 -28.94 7.81 -15.60
CA ASN A 89 -27.64 7.99 -16.26
C ASN A 89 -27.76 8.46 -17.73
N PRO A 90 -28.35 9.64 -17.98
CA PRO A 90 -28.59 10.14 -19.32
C PRO A 90 -27.26 10.35 -20.07
N GLY A 91 -27.20 9.89 -21.33
CA GLY A 91 -25.99 9.94 -22.15
C GLY A 91 -24.83 9.01 -21.72
N GLY A 92 -24.99 8.25 -20.63
CA GLY A 92 -23.99 7.31 -20.13
C GLY A 92 -24.00 5.93 -20.80
N GLY A 93 -23.15 5.03 -20.29
CA GLY A 93 -23.09 3.62 -20.68
C GLY A 93 -22.24 3.32 -21.93
N ALA A 94 -21.80 4.34 -22.67
CA ALA A 94 -20.77 4.18 -23.69
C ALA A 94 -19.41 3.89 -23.02
N THR A 95 -18.59 3.05 -23.67
CA THR A 95 -17.23 2.79 -23.21
C THR A 95 -16.36 4.03 -23.38
N CYS A 96 -15.47 4.21 -22.43
CA CYS A 96 -14.44 5.23 -22.43
C CYS A 96 -13.14 4.60 -21.92
N VAL A 97 -12.04 5.35 -21.97
CA VAL A 97 -10.72 4.85 -21.57
C VAL A 97 -10.16 5.77 -20.49
N ILE A 98 -9.78 5.20 -19.35
CA ILE A 98 -9.07 5.89 -18.26
C ILE A 98 -7.67 5.30 -18.22
N GLY A 99 -6.68 6.08 -18.68
CA GLY A 99 -5.33 5.57 -18.92
C GLY A 99 -5.36 4.42 -19.93
N CYS A 100 -5.15 3.21 -19.43
CA CYS A 100 -5.05 1.94 -20.15
C CYS A 100 -6.17 0.95 -19.78
N SER A 101 -7.10 1.34 -18.91
CA SER A 101 -8.28 0.56 -18.52
C SER A 101 -9.55 1.05 -19.22
N GLU A 102 -10.48 0.12 -19.51
CA GLU A 102 -11.81 0.47 -19.98
C GLU A 102 -12.68 0.97 -18.80
N GLY A 103 -13.37 2.09 -19.04
CA GLY A 103 -14.39 2.64 -18.16
C GLY A 103 -15.72 2.81 -18.89
N LEU A 104 -16.73 3.31 -18.17
CA LEU A 104 -18.03 3.68 -18.73
C LEU A 104 -18.35 5.13 -18.41
N TYR A 105 -18.94 5.85 -19.37
CA TYR A 105 -19.48 7.17 -19.08
C TYR A 105 -20.64 7.08 -18.09
N GLN A 106 -20.59 7.91 -17.06
CA GLN A 106 -21.65 8.13 -16.10
C GLN A 106 -21.96 9.62 -16.02
N CYS A 107 -23.23 9.97 -15.91
CA CYS A 107 -23.64 11.32 -15.57
C CYS A 107 -23.37 11.56 -14.08
N VAL A 108 -22.43 12.46 -13.81
CA VAL A 108 -22.01 12.82 -12.46
C VAL A 108 -22.08 14.33 -12.35
N GLU A 109 -22.98 14.83 -11.49
CA GLU A 109 -23.16 16.26 -11.25
C GLU A 109 -23.41 17.10 -12.53
N GLY A 110 -24.26 16.60 -13.45
CA GLY A 110 -24.60 17.29 -14.70
C GLY A 110 -23.51 17.29 -15.77
N ALA A 111 -22.53 16.39 -15.65
CA ALA A 111 -21.53 16.19 -16.69
C ALA A 111 -21.23 14.70 -16.89
N LEU A 112 -21.03 14.29 -18.14
CA LEU A 112 -20.54 12.94 -18.44
C LEU A 112 -19.08 12.80 -17.98
N ALA A 113 -18.89 11.99 -16.95
CA ALA A 113 -17.59 11.59 -16.45
C ALA A 113 -17.28 10.15 -16.89
N CYS A 114 -16.04 9.88 -17.29
CA CYS A 114 -15.60 8.50 -17.50
C CYS A 114 -15.27 7.89 -16.12
N VAL A 115 -15.99 6.84 -15.72
CA VAL A 115 -15.82 6.18 -14.42
C VAL A 115 -15.31 4.75 -14.64
N GLY A 116 -14.24 4.38 -13.95
CA GLY A 116 -13.55 3.11 -14.10
C GLY A 116 -12.42 2.97 -13.08
N SER A 117 -11.55 1.97 -13.26
CA SER A 117 -10.34 1.80 -12.45
C SER A 117 -9.39 2.97 -12.74
N GLU A 118 -9.04 3.75 -11.72
CA GLU A 118 -7.95 4.72 -11.83
C GLU A 118 -6.61 4.00 -12.03
N PRO A 119 -5.67 4.56 -12.80
CA PRO A 119 -4.31 4.02 -12.88
C PRO A 119 -3.68 3.99 -11.49
N SER A 120 -2.97 2.90 -11.19
CA SER A 120 -2.24 2.72 -9.93
C SER A 120 -0.75 2.70 -10.22
N ALA A 121 0.10 3.02 -9.25
CA ALA A 121 1.55 2.88 -9.44
C ALA A 121 1.94 1.48 -9.95
N GLU A 122 3.02 1.42 -10.74
CA GLU A 122 3.56 0.20 -11.35
C GLU A 122 3.73 -0.96 -10.36
N LEU A 123 3.26 -2.14 -10.77
CA LEU A 123 3.52 -3.42 -10.14
C LEU A 123 4.65 -4.11 -10.91
N CYS A 124 5.87 -3.95 -10.41
CA CYS A 124 7.05 -4.45 -11.09
C CYS A 124 7.03 -5.96 -11.41
N ASP A 125 7.54 -6.30 -12.58
CA ASP A 125 7.71 -7.65 -13.16
C ASP A 125 6.40 -8.37 -13.51
N ASP A 126 5.27 -7.67 -13.60
CA ASP A 126 4.01 -8.24 -14.10
C ASP A 126 3.84 -8.09 -15.63
N GLY A 127 4.68 -7.25 -16.26
CA GLY A 127 4.67 -6.99 -17.70
C GLY A 127 3.46 -6.19 -18.18
N VAL A 128 2.81 -5.45 -17.27
CA VAL A 128 1.67 -4.58 -17.49
C VAL A 128 2.08 -3.15 -17.12
N ASP A 129 1.65 -2.18 -17.92
CA ASP A 129 1.68 -0.75 -17.61
C ASP A 129 0.50 -0.47 -16.67
N ASN A 130 0.71 -0.47 -15.35
CA ASN A 130 -0.35 -0.31 -14.36
C ASN A 130 -0.71 1.17 -14.13
N ASP A 131 0.24 2.08 -14.33
CA ASP A 131 0.07 3.52 -14.14
C ASP A 131 -0.28 4.27 -15.44
N CYS A 132 -0.22 3.55 -16.55
CA CYS A 132 -0.62 3.95 -17.89
C CYS A 132 0.19 5.13 -18.45
N ASP A 133 1.47 5.28 -18.09
CA ASP A 133 2.36 6.32 -18.62
C ASP A 133 2.96 5.97 -20.00
N GLY A 134 2.75 4.74 -20.47
CA GLY A 134 3.21 4.21 -21.76
C GLY A 134 4.58 3.55 -21.73
N LEU A 135 5.19 3.45 -20.56
CA LEU A 135 6.28 2.56 -20.26
C LEU A 135 5.72 1.30 -19.56
N VAL A 136 6.54 0.25 -19.46
CA VAL A 136 6.15 -0.99 -18.79
C VAL A 136 7.23 -1.26 -17.77
N ASP A 137 6.84 -1.53 -16.52
CA ASP A 137 7.75 -1.82 -15.42
C ASP A 137 8.76 -0.68 -15.16
N GLU A 138 8.38 0.59 -15.38
CA GLU A 138 9.15 1.79 -15.01
C GLU A 138 8.85 2.27 -13.59
N GLY A 139 9.61 3.24 -13.08
CA GLY A 139 9.46 3.65 -11.67
C GLY A 139 9.85 2.57 -10.65
N CYS A 140 10.06 1.33 -11.12
CA CYS A 140 10.80 0.23 -10.57
C CYS A 140 12.29 0.61 -10.49
N ALA A 141 12.59 1.69 -9.77
CA ALA A 141 13.77 1.62 -8.95
C ALA A 141 13.66 0.28 -8.21
N PRO A 142 14.70 -0.58 -8.24
CA PRO A 142 14.66 -1.76 -7.39
C PRO A 142 14.22 -1.22 -6.03
N PRO A 143 13.28 -1.88 -5.33
CA PRO A 143 13.19 -1.59 -3.93
C PRO A 143 14.61 -1.87 -3.42
N CYS A 144 15.42 -0.82 -3.27
CA CYS A 144 16.46 -0.80 -2.29
C CYS A 144 15.66 -1.24 -1.08
N ILE A 145 15.93 -2.45 -0.57
CA ILE A 145 15.01 -3.14 0.35
C ILE A 145 14.60 -2.12 1.40
N GLU A 146 13.39 -1.57 1.25
CA GLU A 146 13.06 -0.38 2.01
C GLU A 146 12.99 -0.84 3.45
N ALA A 147 13.86 -0.23 4.26
CA ALA A 147 13.61 -0.06 5.68
C ALA A 147 13.45 -1.33 6.53
N SER A 148 14.28 -2.37 6.33
CA SER A 148 14.48 -3.36 7.41
C SER A 148 15.93 -3.67 7.74
N SER A 149 16.92 -3.18 6.99
CA SER A 149 18.30 -3.22 7.46
C SER A 149 18.46 -2.36 8.70
N THR A 150 18.49 -2.99 9.88
CA THR A 150 18.81 -2.23 11.10
C THR A 150 20.26 -1.79 11.03
N ALA A 151 20.61 -0.69 11.72
CA ALA A 151 22.00 -0.45 12.04
C ALA A 151 22.62 -1.72 12.65
N TRP A 152 23.87 -2.01 12.32
CA TRP A 152 24.59 -3.08 12.98
C TRP A 152 24.51 -2.87 14.49
N GLN A 153 24.38 -3.97 15.23
CA GLN A 153 24.48 -3.96 16.67
C GLN A 153 25.65 -4.85 17.08
N ILE A 154 26.32 -4.48 18.17
CA ILE A 154 27.45 -5.22 18.75
C ILE A 154 27.10 -5.71 20.16
N HIS A 155 27.56 -6.91 20.49
CA HIS A 155 27.50 -7.51 21.82
C HIS A 155 28.89 -8.07 22.17
N ASP A 156 29.48 -7.64 23.28
CA ASP A 156 30.87 -7.99 23.65
C ASP A 156 31.05 -9.45 24.10
N GLY A 157 29.95 -10.17 24.30
CA GLY A 157 29.97 -11.54 24.83
C GLY A 157 30.25 -11.58 26.33
N GLU A 158 30.61 -12.76 26.82
CA GLU A 158 30.87 -13.03 28.25
C GLU A 158 32.37 -13.04 28.58
N GLY A 159 33.22 -12.68 27.62
CA GLY A 159 34.68 -12.73 27.73
C GLY A 159 35.30 -14.09 27.34
N PRO A 160 36.59 -14.29 27.64
CA PRO A 160 37.37 -15.41 27.13
C PRO A 160 36.98 -16.75 27.79
N ILE A 161 36.84 -17.79 26.98
CA ILE A 161 36.52 -19.16 27.39
C ILE A 161 37.66 -20.08 26.97
N CYS A 162 38.18 -20.90 27.89
CA CYS A 162 39.12 -21.96 27.50
C CYS A 162 38.35 -23.19 27.00
N PHE A 163 38.68 -23.63 25.79
CA PHE A 163 37.99 -24.74 25.13
C PHE A 163 38.29 -26.10 25.76
N GLY A 164 39.43 -26.22 26.47
CA GLY A 164 39.93 -27.50 26.99
C GLY A 164 40.45 -28.45 25.90
N THR A 165 40.49 -27.99 24.65
CA THR A 165 41.10 -28.61 23.48
C THR A 165 41.79 -27.53 22.66
N SER A 166 42.81 -27.92 21.88
CA SER A 166 43.47 -27.00 20.95
C SER A 166 43.00 -27.25 19.53
N PHE A 167 42.67 -26.19 18.83
CA PHE A 167 42.39 -26.20 17.41
C PHE A 167 43.69 -26.00 16.61
N THR A 168 43.61 -26.23 15.30
CA THR A 168 44.80 -26.24 14.44
C THR A 168 44.86 -25.08 13.46
N VAL A 169 43.73 -24.39 13.25
CA VAL A 169 43.59 -23.24 12.36
C VAL A 169 42.74 -22.19 13.06
N HIS A 170 43.13 -20.92 12.97
CA HIS A 170 42.36 -19.81 13.56
C HIS A 170 40.93 -19.81 13.03
N GLY A 171 39.95 -19.64 13.93
CA GLY A 171 38.53 -19.64 13.57
C GLY A 171 38.02 -20.97 13.02
N GLU A 172 38.53 -22.10 13.51
CA GLU A 172 38.07 -23.43 13.12
C GLU A 172 36.58 -23.62 13.49
N GLU A 173 35.79 -24.30 12.64
CA GLU A 173 34.33 -24.50 12.85
C GLU A 173 33.99 -25.01 14.27
N GLY A 174 34.83 -25.87 14.84
CA GLY A 174 34.63 -26.41 16.18
C GLY A 174 34.75 -25.39 17.32
N GLU A 175 35.37 -24.24 17.11
CA GLU A 175 35.51 -23.17 18.11
C GLU A 175 34.15 -22.51 18.39
N TYR A 176 33.34 -22.31 17.36
CA TYR A 176 32.03 -21.64 17.50
C TYR A 176 31.01 -22.44 18.32
N ALA A 177 31.27 -23.73 18.56
CA ALA A 177 30.48 -24.54 19.48
C ALA A 177 30.60 -24.09 20.96
N PHE A 178 31.63 -23.30 21.30
CA PHE A 178 31.81 -22.71 22.63
C PHE A 178 31.17 -21.33 22.75
N GLY A 179 30.84 -20.69 21.63
CA GLY A 179 30.11 -19.43 21.61
C GLY A 179 28.62 -19.63 21.88
N ALA A 180 27.97 -18.62 22.47
CA ALA A 180 26.53 -18.58 22.65
C ALA A 180 25.97 -17.29 22.04
N ILE A 181 25.35 -17.40 20.86
CA ILE A 181 24.74 -16.25 20.19
C ILE A 181 23.63 -15.67 21.10
N PRO A 182 23.72 -14.39 21.51
CA PRO A 182 22.71 -13.78 22.36
C PRO A 182 21.33 -13.75 21.69
N ALA A 183 20.27 -13.72 22.49
CA ALA A 183 18.91 -13.53 21.98
C ALA A 183 18.81 -12.21 21.19
N ALA A 184 17.90 -12.14 20.22
CA ALA A 184 17.77 -10.95 19.35
C ALA A 184 17.45 -9.67 20.12
N ASP A 185 16.76 -9.79 21.25
CA ASP A 185 16.31 -8.74 22.16
C ASP A 185 17.15 -8.62 23.44
N ASP A 186 18.33 -9.25 23.48
CA ASP A 186 19.24 -9.15 24.63
C ASP A 186 19.62 -7.69 24.94
N ALA A 187 19.62 -7.32 26.22
CA ALA A 187 19.91 -5.95 26.65
C ALA A 187 21.37 -5.54 26.44
N GLY A 188 22.27 -6.49 26.19
CA GLY A 188 23.69 -6.25 25.90
C GLY A 188 23.96 -5.72 24.49
N TRP A 189 23.00 -5.79 23.57
CA TRP A 189 23.15 -5.24 22.22
C TRP A 189 23.23 -3.71 22.23
N ARG A 190 24.26 -3.17 21.58
CA ARG A 190 24.45 -1.72 21.40
C ARG A 190 24.53 -1.39 19.92
N VAL A 191 23.99 -0.25 19.52
CA VAL A 191 24.08 0.22 18.13
C VAL A 191 25.55 0.48 17.77
N HIS A 192 25.97 -0.06 16.64
CA HIS A 192 27.23 0.25 15.98
C HIS A 192 26.97 1.36 14.96
N GLU A 193 27.62 2.51 15.14
CA GLU A 193 27.27 3.74 14.39
C GLU A 193 27.71 3.72 12.92
N SER A 194 28.56 2.78 12.52
CA SER A 194 29.05 2.66 11.14
C SER A 194 28.16 1.70 10.32
N PRO A 195 27.90 2.00 9.03
CA PRO A 195 27.11 1.12 8.17
C PRO A 195 27.82 -0.19 7.83
N ASP A 196 29.15 -0.20 7.87
CA ASP A 196 30.02 -1.38 7.82
C ASP A 196 30.49 -1.75 9.23
N ILE A 197 30.74 -3.04 9.48
CA ILE A 197 31.33 -3.44 10.76
C ILE A 197 32.82 -3.16 10.71
N SER A 198 33.24 -2.25 11.58
CA SER A 198 34.63 -1.93 11.86
C SER A 198 34.80 -1.89 13.38
N PHE A 199 35.45 -2.91 13.92
CA PHE A 199 35.65 -3.10 15.35
C PHE A 199 37.12 -3.43 15.62
N TYR A 200 37.67 -2.80 16.65
CA TYR A 200 39.00 -3.05 17.15
C TYR A 200 39.00 -2.98 18.67
N ALA A 201 39.52 -4.01 19.30
CA ALA A 201 39.86 -4.02 20.72
C ALA A 201 41.17 -4.78 20.92
N THR A 202 41.83 -4.53 22.05
CA THR A 202 42.93 -5.39 22.49
C THR A 202 42.37 -6.75 22.90
N SER A 203 42.99 -7.83 22.42
CA SER A 203 42.60 -9.20 22.80
C SER A 203 42.57 -9.37 24.32
N THR A 204 41.51 -10.02 24.81
CA THR A 204 41.37 -10.34 26.24
C THR A 204 42.02 -11.69 26.58
N ILE A 205 42.35 -12.49 25.56
CA ILE A 205 43.19 -13.69 25.66
C ILE A 205 44.65 -13.25 25.78
N THR A 206 44.97 -12.72 26.95
CA THR A 206 46.35 -12.51 27.37
C THR A 206 46.86 -13.78 28.05
N GLY A 207 48.14 -14.14 27.87
CA GLY A 207 48.76 -15.43 28.23
C GLY A 207 48.71 -15.91 29.69
N THR A 208 47.79 -15.38 30.50
CA THR A 208 47.39 -15.86 31.82
C THR A 208 46.00 -16.52 31.86
N VAL A 209 45.16 -16.41 30.81
CA VAL A 209 43.80 -16.98 30.79
C VAL A 209 43.77 -18.33 30.06
N CYS A 210 44.06 -18.37 28.76
CA CYS A 210 44.17 -19.60 27.96
C CYS A 210 45.36 -19.47 26.97
N PRO A 211 46.01 -20.58 26.56
CA PRO A 211 46.91 -20.57 25.42
C PRO A 211 46.17 -20.20 24.12
N CYS A 212 46.87 -19.55 23.18
CA CYS A 212 46.38 -19.35 21.80
C CYS A 212 45.92 -20.68 21.19
N MET A 213 44.82 -20.65 20.42
CA MET A 213 44.12 -21.82 19.87
C MET A 213 43.44 -22.74 20.91
N ASN A 214 43.54 -22.45 22.21
CA ASN A 214 42.93 -23.23 23.30
C ASN A 214 41.88 -22.40 24.09
N GLY A 215 41.62 -21.18 23.67
CA GLY A 215 40.51 -20.40 24.15
C GLY A 215 40.04 -19.42 23.09
N GLY A 216 38.86 -18.85 23.31
CA GLY A 216 38.23 -17.89 22.41
C GLY A 216 37.49 -16.83 23.20
N ASP A 217 37.57 -15.60 22.75
CA ASP A 217 36.75 -14.47 23.20
C ASP A 217 35.83 -14.05 22.07
N PHE A 218 34.52 -14.17 22.29
CA PHE A 218 33.53 -14.03 21.23
C PHE A 218 32.88 -12.66 21.27
N THR A 219 32.94 -11.96 20.13
CA THR A 219 32.17 -10.73 19.89
C THR A 219 31.10 -11.02 18.85
N TYR A 220 29.87 -10.59 19.12
CA TYR A 220 28.75 -10.83 18.22
C TYR A 220 28.31 -9.55 17.56
N PHE A 221 27.94 -9.64 16.29
CA PHE A 221 27.32 -8.56 15.56
C PHE A 221 26.02 -9.04 14.95
N GLN A 222 24.98 -8.22 15.00
CA GLN A 222 23.72 -8.55 14.35
C GLN A 222 23.16 -7.42 13.51
N THR A 223 22.43 -7.79 12.48
CA THR A 223 21.50 -6.91 11.79
C THR A 223 20.29 -7.72 11.34
N PHE A 224 19.21 -7.03 11.01
CA PHE A 224 17.98 -7.60 10.51
C PHE A 224 17.74 -7.10 9.09
N PHE A 225 16.91 -7.78 8.29
CA PHE A 225 16.33 -7.25 7.04
C PHE A 225 15.07 -8.03 6.70
N ASP A 226 14.15 -7.42 5.95
CA ASP A 226 12.85 -7.97 5.60
C ASP A 226 12.85 -8.23 4.09
N ILE A 227 12.43 -9.43 3.70
CA ILE A 227 12.23 -9.77 2.29
C ILE A 227 10.73 -9.59 1.97
N PRO A 228 10.36 -8.62 1.11
CA PRO A 228 8.96 -8.37 0.82
C PRO A 228 8.31 -9.54 0.04
N PRO A 229 6.99 -9.72 0.13
CA PRO A 229 6.28 -10.71 -0.68
C PRO A 229 6.59 -10.52 -2.17
N GLY A 230 6.87 -11.61 -2.89
CA GLY A 230 7.18 -11.58 -4.33
C GLY A 230 8.64 -11.29 -4.66
N PHE A 231 9.46 -10.80 -3.72
CA PHE A 231 10.87 -10.54 -3.97
C PHE A 231 11.67 -11.83 -4.21
N VAL A 232 12.41 -11.86 -5.31
CA VAL A 232 13.23 -13.02 -5.69
C VAL A 232 14.66 -12.83 -5.21
N VAL A 233 15.10 -13.68 -4.28
CA VAL A 233 16.49 -13.74 -3.82
C VAL A 233 17.32 -14.60 -4.78
N THR A 234 18.18 -13.98 -5.57
CA THR A 234 19.07 -14.65 -6.54
C THR A 234 20.41 -15.04 -5.93
N ASN A 235 20.90 -14.26 -4.96
CA ASN A 235 22.15 -14.51 -4.23
C ASN A 235 22.12 -13.79 -2.87
N LEU A 236 22.73 -14.37 -1.84
CA LEU A 236 23.12 -13.63 -0.64
C LEU A 236 24.52 -14.04 -0.18
N THR A 237 25.42 -13.09 -0.01
CA THR A 237 26.77 -13.31 0.53
C THR A 237 27.10 -12.31 1.61
N VAL A 238 27.98 -12.69 2.55
CA VAL A 238 28.55 -11.76 3.52
C VAL A 238 30.05 -11.69 3.28
N THR A 239 30.54 -10.48 2.99
CA THR A 239 31.96 -10.20 2.76
C THR A 239 32.55 -9.53 3.97
N ILE A 240 33.79 -9.88 4.31
CA ILE A 240 34.55 -9.30 5.42
C ILE A 240 35.95 -8.96 4.88
N ASP A 241 36.29 -7.67 4.88
CA ASP A 241 37.54 -7.18 4.31
C ASP A 241 38.74 -7.65 5.14
N SER A 242 38.62 -7.58 6.47
CA SER A 242 39.62 -8.16 7.36
C SER A 242 39.08 -8.69 8.67
N VAL A 243 39.72 -9.75 9.18
CA VAL A 243 39.44 -10.37 10.47
C VAL A 243 40.74 -10.89 11.09
N ASP A 244 40.86 -10.83 12.42
CA ASP A 244 42.02 -11.32 13.19
C ASP A 244 42.17 -12.83 13.13
N ASP A 245 41.14 -13.58 13.51
CA ASP A 245 41.19 -15.03 13.59
C ASP A 245 40.08 -15.64 12.73
N GLY A 246 38.82 -15.46 13.13
CA GLY A 246 37.70 -15.93 12.30
C GLY A 246 36.33 -15.41 12.68
N VAL A 247 35.42 -15.56 11.73
CA VAL A 247 34.01 -15.23 11.85
C VAL A 247 33.15 -16.33 11.26
N ALA A 248 32.10 -16.73 11.99
CA ALA A 248 31.00 -17.55 11.47
C ALA A 248 29.74 -16.70 11.25
N VAL A 249 29.04 -16.95 10.14
CA VAL A 249 27.78 -16.29 9.79
C VAL A 249 26.61 -17.22 10.05
N THR A 250 25.66 -16.77 10.87
CA THR A 250 24.43 -17.51 11.18
C THR A 250 23.21 -16.74 10.72
N VAL A 251 22.30 -17.42 10.02
CA VAL A 251 21.02 -16.88 9.56
C VAL A 251 19.89 -17.35 10.47
N PHE A 252 19.05 -16.43 10.93
CA PHE A 252 17.81 -16.73 11.65
C PHE A 252 16.62 -16.12 10.94
N ASN A 253 15.53 -16.86 10.85
CA ASN A 253 14.24 -16.41 10.33
C ASN A 253 13.13 -17.39 10.72
N SER A 254 11.95 -17.23 10.12
CA SER A 254 10.81 -18.13 10.33
C SER A 254 11.05 -19.58 9.92
N ALA A 255 11.93 -19.84 8.95
CA ALA A 255 12.32 -21.19 8.53
C ALA A 255 13.47 -21.78 9.39
N HIS A 256 14.31 -20.91 9.96
CA HIS A 256 15.46 -21.25 10.79
C HIS A 256 15.42 -20.53 12.15
N PRO A 257 14.46 -20.86 13.04
CA PRO A 257 14.29 -20.16 14.32
C PRO A 257 15.47 -20.39 15.28
N GLU A 258 16.12 -21.55 15.21
CA GLU A 258 17.30 -21.91 16.02
C GLU A 258 18.62 -21.44 15.38
N GLY A 259 18.55 -20.81 14.20
CA GLY A 259 19.72 -20.43 13.42
C GLY A 259 20.25 -21.53 12.52
N ILE A 260 20.88 -21.15 11.41
CA ILE A 260 21.59 -22.05 10.51
C ILE A 260 22.90 -21.42 10.03
N THR A 261 23.96 -22.24 9.98
CA THR A 261 25.30 -21.89 9.50
C THR A 261 25.67 -22.85 8.39
N ASP A 262 25.93 -22.33 7.19
CA ASP A 262 26.41 -23.15 6.06
C ASP A 262 27.87 -23.58 6.33
N PRO A 263 28.33 -24.76 5.89
CA PRO A 263 29.74 -25.16 5.99
C PRO A 263 30.73 -24.18 5.32
N GLY A 264 30.27 -23.35 4.39
CA GLY A 264 31.03 -22.27 3.76
C GLY A 264 30.71 -20.88 4.32
N ALA A 265 29.97 -20.76 5.42
CA ALA A 265 29.61 -19.48 6.04
C ALA A 265 30.67 -18.94 7.02
N TYR A 266 31.95 -19.12 6.69
CA TYR A 266 33.08 -18.71 7.53
C TYR A 266 34.00 -17.75 6.77
N ALA A 267 34.61 -16.82 7.48
CA ALA A 267 35.68 -15.97 6.99
C ALA A 267 36.78 -15.96 8.04
N ASN A 268 37.98 -16.39 7.65
CA ASN A 268 39.14 -16.50 8.54
C ASN A 268 40.24 -15.54 8.09
N TYR A 269 41.23 -15.32 8.93
CA TYR A 269 42.36 -14.44 8.60
C TYR A 269 42.93 -14.71 7.18
N PRO A 270 43.13 -13.68 6.35
CA PRO A 270 43.05 -12.25 6.66
C PRO A 270 41.69 -11.61 6.37
N GLY A 271 40.65 -12.37 6.02
CA GLY A 271 39.36 -11.89 5.54
C GLY A 271 38.70 -12.91 4.58
N GLY A 272 37.52 -12.62 4.05
CA GLY A 272 36.87 -13.55 3.13
C GLY A 272 35.42 -13.22 2.79
N SER A 273 34.77 -14.18 2.12
CA SER A 273 33.35 -14.14 1.82
C SER A 273 32.75 -15.50 2.12
N THR A 274 31.51 -15.50 2.59
CA THR A 274 30.73 -16.73 2.73
C THR A 274 30.43 -17.36 1.37
N ALA A 275 30.03 -18.63 1.41
CA ALA A 275 29.22 -19.24 0.36
C ALA A 275 27.90 -18.47 0.14
N ASP A 276 27.20 -18.79 -0.95
CA ASP A 276 25.88 -18.25 -1.22
C ASP A 276 24.84 -18.79 -0.24
N LEU A 277 24.30 -17.91 0.58
CA LEU A 277 23.35 -18.23 1.65
C LEU A 277 21.90 -18.09 1.20
N ARG A 278 21.61 -17.79 -0.08
CA ARG A 278 20.24 -17.55 -0.58
C ARG A 278 19.23 -18.62 -0.19
N GLN A 279 19.66 -19.88 -0.11
CA GLN A 279 18.81 -21.03 0.21
C GLN A 279 18.28 -21.00 1.66
N TYR A 280 18.88 -20.17 2.52
CA TYR A 280 18.51 -20.01 3.92
C TYR A 280 17.66 -18.76 4.18
N ILE A 281 17.41 -17.94 3.16
CA ILE A 281 16.64 -16.70 3.29
C ILE A 281 15.15 -16.99 3.09
N ALA A 282 14.30 -16.41 3.94
CA ALA A 282 12.85 -16.59 3.90
C ALA A 282 12.13 -15.26 3.69
N PRO A 283 10.90 -15.25 3.14
CA PRO A 283 10.04 -14.06 3.15
C PRO A 283 9.81 -13.53 4.58
N GLY A 284 9.71 -12.20 4.70
CA GLY A 284 9.63 -11.51 6.00
C GLY A 284 10.99 -11.34 6.66
N ARG A 285 11.01 -11.31 8.00
CA ARG A 285 12.19 -10.92 8.78
C ARG A 285 13.28 -11.99 8.81
N ASN A 286 14.48 -11.56 8.42
CA ASN A 286 15.73 -12.28 8.53
C ASN A 286 16.65 -11.54 9.49
N ARG A 287 17.48 -12.30 10.22
CA ARG A 287 18.53 -11.81 11.11
C ARG A 287 19.82 -12.49 10.71
N ILE A 288 20.86 -11.70 10.46
CA ILE A 288 22.22 -12.20 10.27
C ILE A 288 23.01 -11.90 11.52
N VAL A 289 23.71 -12.91 12.04
CA VAL A 289 24.65 -12.78 13.14
C VAL A 289 26.04 -13.18 12.68
N LEU A 290 27.01 -12.29 12.87
CA LEU A 290 28.43 -12.59 12.75
C LEU A 290 28.95 -12.91 14.14
N THR A 291 29.48 -14.12 14.32
CA THR A 291 30.18 -14.53 15.54
C THR A 291 31.67 -14.42 15.27
N HIS A 292 32.31 -13.37 15.76
CA HIS A 292 33.75 -13.18 15.70
C HIS A 292 34.41 -13.88 16.87
N VAL A 293 35.41 -14.71 16.61
CA VAL A 293 36.26 -15.31 17.64
C VAL A 293 37.63 -14.65 17.58
N ASP A 294 38.15 -14.26 18.74
CA ASP A 294 39.56 -13.94 18.99
C ASP A 294 40.12 -15.11 19.81
N ASP A 295 40.89 -15.97 19.16
CA ASP A 295 41.41 -17.23 19.70
C ASP A 295 42.91 -17.14 20.07
N CYS A 296 43.53 -15.99 19.83
CA CYS A 296 44.93 -15.74 20.06
C CYS A 296 45.15 -14.40 20.78
N GLN A 297 46.40 -13.96 20.85
CA GLN A 297 46.78 -12.73 21.54
C GLN A 297 47.02 -11.59 20.54
N TYR A 298 47.11 -10.36 21.06
CA TYR A 298 47.39 -9.08 20.38
C TYR A 298 46.14 -8.29 20.01
N ASP A 299 45.42 -8.73 18.99
CA ASP A 299 44.35 -7.94 18.38
C ASP A 299 43.03 -8.74 18.39
N ARG A 300 41.92 -8.02 18.52
CA ARG A 300 40.56 -8.54 18.38
C ARG A 300 39.83 -7.62 17.42
N SER A 301 39.88 -7.96 16.13
CA SER A 301 39.48 -7.03 15.07
C SER A 301 38.68 -7.66 13.93
N ILE A 302 37.71 -6.89 13.42
CA ILE A 302 36.94 -7.16 12.20
C ILE A 302 36.70 -5.83 11.48
N ALA A 303 36.82 -5.80 10.15
CA ALA A 303 36.60 -4.61 9.34
C ALA A 303 35.90 -4.91 8.01
N GLY A 304 35.11 -3.95 7.53
CA GLY A 304 34.48 -3.97 6.21
C GLY A 304 33.39 -5.02 6.03
N ALA A 305 32.76 -5.50 7.11
CA ALA A 305 31.71 -6.52 6.96
C ALA A 305 30.47 -5.95 6.25
N THR A 306 30.09 -6.57 5.14
CA THR A 306 29.00 -6.12 4.26
C THR A 306 28.14 -7.30 3.83
N ILE A 307 26.82 -7.13 3.86
CA ILE A 307 25.88 -8.12 3.30
C ILE A 307 25.58 -7.70 1.86
N ARG A 308 25.71 -8.63 0.92
CA ARG A 308 25.33 -8.43 -0.48
C ARG A 308 24.13 -9.30 -0.80
N LEU A 309 23.04 -8.70 -1.23
CA LEU A 309 21.84 -9.37 -1.70
C LEU A 309 21.63 -9.06 -3.18
N ASN A 310 21.44 -10.09 -3.99
CA ASN A 310 21.26 -9.95 -5.44
C ASN A 310 22.39 -9.12 -6.08
N GLU A 311 23.62 -9.33 -5.62
CA GLU A 311 24.86 -8.63 -6.03
C GLU A 311 25.02 -7.18 -5.52
N ASP A 312 23.95 -6.57 -5.00
CA ASP A 312 24.00 -5.23 -4.40
C ASP A 312 24.34 -5.30 -2.91
N ASN A 313 25.07 -4.30 -2.41
CA ASN A 313 25.16 -4.13 -0.97
C ASN A 313 23.75 -3.94 -0.43
N LEU A 314 23.44 -4.61 0.67
CA LEU A 314 22.22 -4.38 1.42
C LEU A 314 22.30 -2.97 2.01
N GLN A 315 21.94 -1.97 1.20
CA GLN A 315 21.98 -0.56 1.56
C GLN A 315 20.90 -0.29 2.60
N GLN A 316 21.21 0.58 3.57
CA GLN A 316 20.17 1.29 4.29
C GLN A 316 19.64 2.37 3.35
N CYS A 317 18.43 2.20 2.82
CA CYS A 317 17.73 3.31 2.20
C CYS A 317 17.43 4.33 3.30
N LYS A 318 17.93 5.56 3.13
CA LYS A 318 17.67 6.67 4.05
C LYS A 318 16.34 7.32 3.75
#